data_AF-A0A3L6TRI9-F1
#
_entry.id   AF-A0A3L6TRI9-F1
#
_cell.length_a   1.000
_cell.length_b   1.000
_cell.length_c   1.000
_cell.angle_alpha   90.00
_cell.angle_beta   90.00
_cell.angle_gamma   90.00
#
_symmetry.space_group_name_H-M   'P 1'
#
loop_
_entity.id
_entity.type
_entity.pdbx_description
1 polymer ?
#
loop_
_entity_poly.entity_id
_entity_poly.type
_entity_poly.pdbx_seq_one_letter_code
_entity_poly.pdbx_strand_id
1 'polypeptide(L)'
;MAPSRCQRFVLLPTTMATACFLTVLLLALCAAPAPAQAARALTPGRAGAVTKAQQGGTGSNATAAAAAADEYLAPHNQARAAVGVPPLRWSADLASTAAAVVAQQQRQVGCTFVDMGGSPYGANQGWASYRARPAEVVASWVAQGRYYTHANNTCAPGRQCGTYTQVVWRRSAEVGCAQANCATVATLTLCLYNPHGNVQGQSPY
;
A
#
# COMPACT_ATOMS: atom_id res chain seq x y z
N MET A 1 -49.63 29.77 29.02
CA MET A 1 -49.38 31.16 28.57
C MET A 1 -48.02 31.23 27.92
N ALA A 2 -47.90 31.91 26.78
CA ALA A 2 -46.63 32.49 26.31
C ALA A 2 -46.75 34.01 26.44
N PRO A 3 -45.68 34.69 26.88
CA PRO A 3 -44.95 35.61 25.99
C PRO A 3 -43.43 35.60 26.30
N SER A 4 -42.52 36.28 25.60
CA SER A 4 -42.45 36.77 24.21
C SER A 4 -40.99 37.10 23.90
N ARG A 5 -40.65 37.26 22.62
CA ARG A 5 -39.31 37.65 22.15
C ARG A 5 -38.87 39.02 22.68
N CYS A 6 -37.56 39.24 22.77
CA CYS A 6 -36.97 40.55 22.50
C CYS A 6 -35.61 40.40 21.79
N GLN A 7 -35.31 41.29 20.85
CA GLN A 7 -34.08 41.26 20.04
C GLN A 7 -33.09 42.33 20.53
N ARG A 8 -31.80 42.17 20.23
CA ARG A 8 -30.94 43.31 19.90
C ARG A 8 -29.83 42.93 18.92
N PHE A 9 -29.41 43.91 18.12
CA PHE A 9 -28.63 43.74 16.91
C PHE A 9 -27.71 44.97 16.79
N VAL A 10 -26.39 44.79 16.91
CA VAL A 10 -25.40 45.89 16.77
C VAL A 10 -24.12 45.38 16.07
N LEU A 11 -24.07 45.66 14.77
CA LEU A 11 -22.95 46.17 13.96
C LEU A 11 -21.47 45.75 14.21
N LEU A 12 -20.78 45.53 13.09
CA LEU A 12 -19.32 45.54 12.88
C LEU A 12 -18.80 47.03 12.80
N PRO A 13 -17.58 47.39 12.34
CA PRO A 13 -16.35 46.62 12.01
C PRO A 13 -15.00 47.26 12.50
N THR A 14 -13.86 46.59 12.26
CA THR A 14 -12.48 47.12 12.05
C THR A 14 -11.62 45.97 11.45
N THR A 15 -10.71 46.04 10.45
CA THR A 15 -9.61 46.96 10.02
C THR A 15 -8.38 46.90 10.94
N MET A 16 -7.14 46.64 10.52
CA MET A 16 -6.47 46.57 9.18
C MET A 16 -5.56 45.27 9.11
N ALA A 17 -4.60 45.00 8.20
CA ALA A 17 -3.91 45.75 7.13
C ALA A 17 -3.31 44.84 6.01
N THR A 18 -2.67 45.47 5.02
CA THR A 18 -2.07 44.98 3.75
C THR A 18 -0.56 44.68 3.81
N ALA A 19 -0.09 43.56 3.23
CA ALA A 19 1.22 43.34 2.55
C ALA A 19 1.28 41.87 2.08
N CYS A 20 1.49 41.44 0.83
CA CYS A 20 2.17 41.99 -0.35
C CYS A 20 3.72 41.97 -0.30
N PHE A 21 4.29 40.76 -0.43
CA PHE A 21 5.65 40.57 -0.95
C PHE A 21 5.67 39.41 -1.95
N LEU A 22 5.75 39.73 -3.25
CA LEU A 22 6.18 38.78 -4.26
C LEU A 22 7.72 38.74 -4.26
N THR A 23 8.30 37.58 -4.00
CA THR A 23 9.72 37.30 -4.25
C THR A 23 9.84 36.18 -5.28
N VAL A 24 9.62 36.54 -6.55
CA VAL A 24 9.89 35.67 -7.70
C VAL A 24 11.41 35.56 -7.88
N LEU A 25 12.02 34.53 -7.30
CA LEU A 25 13.43 34.21 -7.53
C LEU A 25 13.57 33.38 -8.81
N LEU A 26 13.89 34.07 -9.91
CA LEU A 26 14.07 33.46 -11.23
C LEU A 26 15.56 33.20 -11.53
N LEU A 27 15.84 32.10 -12.24
CA LEU A 27 17.12 31.76 -12.90
C LEU A 27 18.28 31.40 -11.92
N ALA A 28 19.21 30.51 -12.28
CA ALA A 28 19.58 30.06 -13.63
C ALA A 28 19.71 28.53 -13.77
N LEU A 29 19.28 28.00 -14.92
CA LEU A 29 19.67 26.66 -15.40
C LEU A 29 21.01 26.75 -16.14
N CYS A 30 22.08 26.26 -15.53
CA CYS A 30 23.34 26.02 -16.25
C CYS A 30 23.31 24.63 -16.90
N ALA A 31 22.68 24.51 -18.07
CA ALA A 31 22.72 23.30 -18.87
C ALA A 31 24.10 23.13 -19.52
N ALA A 32 24.88 22.15 -19.05
CA ALA A 32 26.16 21.79 -19.67
C ALA A 32 25.94 21.01 -20.99
N PRO A 33 26.64 21.34 -22.09
CA PRO A 33 26.52 20.61 -23.34
C PRO A 33 27.18 19.23 -23.25
N ALA A 34 26.47 18.18 -23.69
CA ALA A 34 27.02 16.83 -23.78
C ALA A 34 27.99 16.70 -24.97
N PRO A 35 29.12 15.97 -24.84
CA PRO A 35 30.03 15.73 -25.95
C PRO A 35 29.41 14.79 -26.99
N ALA A 36 29.72 15.03 -28.27
CA ALA A 36 29.11 14.34 -29.39
C ALA A 36 29.50 12.85 -29.49
N GLN A 37 28.57 12.01 -29.94
CA GLN A 37 28.82 10.60 -30.23
C GLN A 37 29.53 10.46 -31.59
N ALA A 38 30.67 9.77 -31.62
CA ALA A 38 31.37 9.46 -32.87
C ALA A 38 30.68 8.29 -33.59
N ALA A 39 30.01 8.57 -34.71
CA ALA A 39 29.40 7.55 -35.54
C ALA A 39 30.47 6.64 -36.19
N ARG A 40 30.37 5.32 -35.98
CA ARG A 40 31.13 4.32 -36.75
C ARG A 40 30.35 3.88 -37.99
N ALA A 41 31.07 3.64 -39.08
CA ALA A 41 30.48 3.39 -40.40
C ALA A 41 29.70 2.07 -40.48
N LEU A 42 28.63 2.09 -41.29
CA LEU A 42 27.89 0.90 -41.71
C LEU A 42 28.67 0.16 -42.81
N THR A 43 28.88 -1.14 -42.66
CA THR A 43 29.33 -2.04 -43.73
C THR A 43 28.12 -2.78 -44.33
N PRO A 44 27.98 -2.86 -45.67
CA PRO A 44 26.89 -3.59 -46.30
C PRO A 44 27.14 -5.11 -46.23
N GLY A 45 26.45 -5.80 -45.31
CA GLY A 45 26.76 -7.18 -44.92
C GLY A 45 25.63 -8.19 -45.12
N ARG A 46 25.30 -8.50 -46.39
CA ARG A 46 24.60 -9.72 -46.87
C ARG A 46 23.24 -10.08 -46.21
N ALA A 47 22.17 -10.08 -47.01
CA ALA A 47 20.86 -10.57 -46.58
C ALA A 47 20.90 -12.06 -46.15
N GLY A 48 20.33 -12.35 -44.98
CA GLY A 48 20.06 -13.70 -44.48
C GLY A 48 18.65 -13.74 -43.88
N ALA A 49 17.74 -14.45 -44.54
CA ALA A 49 16.38 -14.62 -44.04
C ALA A 49 16.38 -15.65 -42.90
N VAL A 50 16.06 -15.22 -41.68
CA VAL A 50 15.81 -16.09 -40.53
C VAL A 50 14.40 -15.83 -40.02
N THR A 51 13.69 -16.89 -39.64
CA THR A 51 12.24 -16.87 -39.42
C THR A 51 11.82 -16.02 -38.23
N LYS A 52 10.69 -15.31 -38.39
CA LYS A 52 10.01 -14.58 -37.32
C LYS A 52 9.45 -15.57 -36.29
N ALA A 53 10.21 -15.85 -35.24
CA ALA A 53 9.71 -16.63 -34.10
C ALA A 53 8.52 -15.91 -33.46
N GLN A 54 7.34 -16.55 -33.45
CA GLN A 54 6.19 -16.06 -32.70
C GLN A 54 6.42 -16.28 -31.20
N GLN A 55 6.81 -15.21 -30.51
CA GLN A 55 6.83 -15.20 -29.04
C GLN A 55 5.40 -15.28 -28.52
N GLY A 56 5.07 -16.38 -27.82
CA GLY A 56 3.78 -16.54 -27.14
C GLY A 56 3.65 -15.56 -25.97
N GLY A 57 2.54 -14.84 -25.91
CA GLY A 57 2.29 -13.75 -24.96
C GLY A 57 2.01 -14.14 -23.51
N THR A 58 2.68 -15.17 -22.97
CA THR A 58 2.48 -15.65 -21.58
C THR A 58 3.38 -14.97 -20.56
N GLY A 59 4.55 -14.44 -20.96
CA GLY A 59 5.54 -13.87 -20.04
C GLY A 59 5.05 -12.63 -19.28
N SER A 60 4.46 -11.65 -19.99
CA SER A 60 4.16 -10.32 -19.44
C SER A 60 3.26 -10.34 -18.19
N ASN A 61 2.27 -11.23 -18.16
CA ASN A 61 1.35 -11.35 -17.02
C ASN A 61 2.04 -11.98 -15.79
N ALA A 62 2.94 -12.94 -15.99
CA ALA A 62 3.72 -13.54 -14.91
C ALA A 62 4.70 -12.53 -14.30
N THR A 63 5.39 -11.73 -15.13
CA THR A 63 6.29 -10.68 -14.65
C THR A 63 5.54 -9.58 -13.89
N ALA A 64 4.36 -9.17 -14.36
CA ALA A 64 3.53 -8.20 -13.66
C ALA A 64 2.98 -8.73 -12.32
N ALA A 65 2.56 -10.00 -12.27
CA ALA A 65 2.12 -10.64 -11.03
C ALA A 65 3.24 -10.78 -10.00
N ALA A 66 4.47 -11.11 -10.44
CA ALA A 66 5.65 -11.15 -9.57
C ALA A 66 5.98 -9.76 -9.00
N ALA A 67 6.03 -8.72 -9.84
CA ALA A 67 6.27 -7.35 -9.38
C ALA A 67 5.20 -6.85 -8.38
N ALA A 68 3.93 -7.23 -8.59
CA ALA A 68 2.86 -6.92 -7.65
C ALA A 68 3.00 -7.68 -6.31
N ALA A 69 3.50 -8.93 -6.33
CA ALA A 69 3.79 -9.70 -5.13
C ALA A 69 4.95 -9.08 -4.33
N ASP A 70 6.02 -8.64 -5.00
CA ASP A 70 7.19 -8.01 -4.35
C ASP A 70 6.83 -6.69 -3.65
N GLU A 71 5.94 -5.86 -4.22
CA GLU A 71 5.45 -4.64 -3.56
C GLU A 71 4.71 -4.93 -2.23
N TYR A 72 4.15 -6.13 -2.03
CA TYR A 72 3.70 -6.58 -0.72
C TYR A 72 4.85 -7.18 0.10
N LEU A 73 5.60 -8.13 -0.47
CA LEU A 73 6.50 -9.01 0.27
C LEU A 73 7.75 -8.30 0.81
N ALA A 74 8.32 -7.36 0.04
CA ALA A 74 9.52 -6.63 0.43
C ALA A 74 9.31 -5.79 1.72
N PRO A 75 8.30 -4.89 1.83
CA PRO A 75 8.08 -4.12 3.06
C PRO A 75 7.68 -4.99 4.28
N HIS A 76 7.00 -6.12 4.06
CA HIS A 76 6.80 -7.11 5.13
C HIS A 76 8.14 -7.65 5.65
N ASN A 77 9.00 -8.12 4.74
CA ASN A 77 10.25 -8.77 5.11
C ASN A 77 11.30 -7.79 5.66
N GLN A 78 11.27 -6.52 5.23
CA GLN A 78 12.04 -5.45 5.87
C GLN A 78 11.62 -5.22 7.33
N ALA A 79 10.31 -5.13 7.61
CA ALA A 79 9.80 -4.96 8.98
C ALA A 79 10.09 -6.17 9.88
N ARG A 80 10.07 -7.38 9.30
CA ARG A 80 10.39 -8.64 9.99
C ARG A 80 11.87 -8.79 10.32
N ALA A 81 12.76 -8.40 9.39
CA ALA A 81 14.19 -8.36 9.64
C ALA A 81 14.54 -7.39 10.79
N ALA A 82 13.88 -6.23 10.84
CA ALA A 82 14.07 -5.23 11.91
C ALA A 82 13.70 -5.71 13.33
N VAL A 83 12.99 -6.84 13.48
CA VAL A 83 12.67 -7.46 14.79
C VAL A 83 13.18 -8.90 14.94
N GLY A 84 14.03 -9.37 14.02
CA GLY A 84 14.66 -10.69 14.14
C GLY A 84 13.69 -11.88 14.02
N VAL A 85 12.66 -11.78 13.17
CA VAL A 85 11.81 -12.93 12.79
C VAL A 85 12.10 -13.40 11.36
N PRO A 86 11.93 -14.69 11.04
CA PRO A 86 12.16 -15.20 9.68
C PRO A 86 11.29 -14.48 8.64
N PRO A 87 11.76 -14.29 7.39
CA PRO A 87 10.96 -13.69 6.33
C PRO A 87 9.73 -14.55 5.99
N LEU A 88 8.67 -13.90 5.54
CA LEU A 88 7.53 -14.55 4.88
C LEU A 88 7.94 -14.97 3.47
N ARG A 89 7.34 -16.06 2.98
CA ARG A 89 7.26 -16.39 1.55
C ARG A 89 5.97 -15.83 0.96
N TRP A 90 5.98 -15.55 -0.35
CA TRP A 90 4.72 -15.37 -1.08
C TRP A 90 4.03 -16.72 -1.31
N SER A 91 2.71 -16.78 -1.13
CA SER A 91 1.87 -17.91 -1.52
C SER A 91 0.87 -17.47 -2.58
N ALA A 92 0.94 -18.11 -3.75
CA ALA A 92 0.02 -17.88 -4.85
C ALA A 92 -1.43 -18.29 -4.50
N ASP A 93 -1.59 -19.34 -3.68
CA ASP A 93 -2.91 -19.83 -3.25
C ASP A 93 -3.58 -18.85 -2.27
N LEU A 94 -2.82 -18.30 -1.33
CA LEU A 94 -3.30 -17.22 -0.46
C LEU A 94 -3.63 -15.96 -1.25
N ALA A 95 -2.82 -15.61 -2.27
CA ALA A 95 -3.09 -14.44 -3.11
C ALA A 95 -4.34 -14.63 -3.99
N SER A 96 -4.54 -15.82 -4.55
CA SER A 96 -5.74 -16.21 -5.30
C SER A 96 -6.98 -16.18 -4.41
N THR A 97 -6.88 -16.71 -3.19
CA THR A 97 -7.94 -16.68 -2.18
C THR A 97 -8.29 -15.22 -1.80
N ALA A 98 -7.29 -14.39 -1.53
CA ALA A 98 -7.50 -12.97 -1.25
C ALA A 98 -8.16 -12.24 -2.45
N ALA A 99 -7.74 -12.54 -3.68
CA ALA A 99 -8.28 -11.94 -4.90
C ALA A 99 -9.75 -12.29 -5.13
N ALA A 100 -10.12 -13.56 -4.95
CA ALA A 100 -11.52 -14.00 -5.03
C ALA A 100 -12.40 -13.26 -4.01
N VAL A 101 -11.92 -13.14 -2.77
CA VAL A 101 -12.61 -12.47 -1.66
C VAL A 101 -12.78 -10.97 -1.92
N VAL A 102 -11.72 -10.22 -2.23
CA VAL A 102 -11.87 -8.76 -2.46
C VAL A 102 -12.70 -8.45 -3.72
N ALA A 103 -12.65 -9.30 -4.74
CA ALA A 103 -13.50 -9.17 -5.92
C ALA A 103 -14.98 -9.49 -5.62
N GLN A 104 -15.28 -10.40 -4.70
CA GLN A 104 -16.64 -10.59 -4.19
C GLN A 104 -17.12 -9.36 -3.41
N GLN A 105 -16.29 -8.85 -2.50
CA GLN A 105 -16.58 -7.68 -1.67
C GLN A 105 -16.85 -6.41 -2.51
N GLN A 106 -16.11 -6.25 -3.61
CA GLN A 106 -16.33 -5.21 -4.62
C GLN A 106 -17.69 -5.33 -5.31
N ARG A 107 -18.11 -6.54 -5.69
CA ARG A 107 -19.36 -6.79 -6.43
C ARG A 107 -20.62 -6.74 -5.57
N GLN A 108 -20.55 -7.18 -4.31
CA GLN A 108 -21.74 -7.42 -3.49
C GLN A 108 -22.01 -6.35 -2.43
N VAL A 109 -20.96 -5.76 -1.83
CA VAL A 109 -21.10 -4.90 -0.63
C VAL A 109 -20.22 -3.65 -0.66
N GLY A 110 -19.81 -3.21 -1.85
CA GLY A 110 -19.20 -1.89 -2.05
C GLY A 110 -17.81 -1.70 -1.41
N CYS A 111 -17.01 -2.76 -1.29
CA CYS A 111 -15.66 -2.71 -0.70
C CYS A 111 -15.57 -2.32 0.78
N THR A 112 -16.57 -2.65 1.61
CA THR A 112 -16.40 -2.68 3.08
C THR A 112 -15.33 -3.71 3.48
N PHE A 113 -14.81 -3.67 4.73
CA PHE A 113 -13.97 -4.76 5.22
C PHE A 113 -14.73 -6.09 5.28
N VAL A 114 -14.00 -7.16 4.96
CA VAL A 114 -14.45 -8.54 4.93
C VAL A 114 -14.54 -9.10 6.35
N ASP A 115 -15.58 -9.87 6.66
CA ASP A 115 -15.59 -10.70 7.87
C ASP A 115 -14.67 -11.91 7.69
N MET A 116 -13.69 -12.04 8.60
CA MET A 116 -12.69 -13.10 8.58
C MET A 116 -12.86 -14.08 9.76
N GLY A 117 -13.95 -14.00 10.54
CA GLY A 117 -14.15 -14.81 11.74
C GLY A 117 -14.17 -16.33 11.52
N GLY A 118 -14.52 -16.79 10.32
CA GLY A 118 -14.46 -18.19 9.90
C GLY A 118 -13.20 -18.60 9.13
N SER A 119 -12.20 -17.72 9.00
CA SER A 119 -10.98 -17.98 8.22
C SER A 119 -9.95 -18.81 9.01
N PRO A 120 -9.31 -19.84 8.42
CA PRO A 120 -8.15 -20.49 9.01
C PRO A 120 -6.87 -19.63 8.92
N TYR A 121 -6.88 -18.60 8.08
CA TYR A 121 -5.76 -17.68 7.85
C TYR A 121 -5.90 -16.41 8.68
N GLY A 122 -4.77 -15.88 9.13
CA GLY A 122 -4.70 -14.53 9.69
C GLY A 122 -4.94 -13.50 8.59
N ALA A 123 -5.42 -12.30 8.93
CA ALA A 123 -5.84 -11.33 7.95
C ALA A 123 -5.47 -9.89 8.34
N ASN A 124 -4.83 -9.17 7.41
CA ASN A 124 -4.72 -7.72 7.46
C ASN A 124 -5.56 -7.12 6.33
N GLN A 125 -6.28 -6.04 6.65
CA GLN A 125 -7.09 -5.30 5.70
C GLN A 125 -6.68 -3.83 5.66
N GLY A 126 -6.82 -3.22 4.50
CA GLY A 126 -6.51 -1.81 4.28
C GLY A 126 -7.52 -1.20 3.32
N TRP A 127 -8.05 -0.03 3.66
CA TRP A 127 -8.95 0.73 2.78
C TRP A 127 -8.35 2.11 2.56
N ALA A 128 -8.27 2.53 1.31
CA ALA A 128 -7.81 3.85 0.90
C ALA A 128 -8.88 4.53 0.04
N SER A 129 -9.06 5.84 0.18
CA SER A 129 -9.94 6.66 -0.67
C SER A 129 -9.37 6.91 -2.08
N TYR A 130 -8.22 6.32 -2.39
CA TYR A 130 -7.46 6.46 -3.62
C TYR A 130 -6.85 5.11 -4.03
N ARG A 131 -6.25 5.07 -5.23
CA ARG A 131 -5.51 3.91 -5.76
C ARG A 131 -4.16 3.73 -5.05
N ALA A 132 -4.18 3.25 -3.82
CA ALA A 132 -2.98 3.03 -3.02
C ALA A 132 -2.14 1.85 -3.54
N ARG A 133 -0.81 2.03 -3.60
CA ARG A 133 0.12 0.95 -3.95
C ARG A 133 0.12 -0.14 -2.86
N PRO A 134 0.36 -1.41 -3.21
CA PRO A 134 0.56 -2.48 -2.22
C PRO A 134 1.57 -2.11 -1.12
N ALA A 135 2.72 -1.52 -1.51
CA ALA A 135 3.76 -1.12 -0.58
C ALA A 135 3.33 -0.01 0.40
N GLU A 136 2.50 0.93 -0.05
CA GLU A 136 1.95 2.01 0.80
C GLU A 136 1.02 1.44 1.88
N VAL A 137 0.20 0.46 1.51
CA VAL A 137 -0.72 -0.21 2.45
C VAL A 137 0.06 -1.01 3.50
N VAL A 138 1.07 -1.79 3.09
CA VAL A 138 1.93 -2.52 4.04
C VAL A 138 2.70 -1.54 4.93
N ALA A 139 3.26 -0.45 4.37
CA ALA A 139 3.92 0.59 5.16
C ALA A 139 2.98 1.24 6.19
N SER A 140 1.69 1.41 5.87
CA SER A 140 0.68 1.92 6.82
C SER A 140 0.46 0.98 8.01
N TRP A 141 0.52 -0.34 7.79
CA TRP A 141 0.46 -1.33 8.86
C TRP A 141 1.76 -1.36 9.67
N VAL A 142 2.92 -1.36 9.02
CA VAL A 142 4.23 -1.31 9.69
C VAL A 142 4.36 -0.06 10.57
N ALA A 143 3.83 1.09 10.10
CA ALA A 143 3.79 2.34 10.85
C ALA A 143 2.87 2.35 12.09
N GLN A 144 2.15 1.25 12.38
CA GLN A 144 1.50 1.05 13.68
C GLN A 144 2.50 0.62 14.78
N GLY A 145 3.67 0.05 14.43
CA GLY A 145 4.67 -0.43 15.39
C GLY A 145 5.18 0.64 16.38
N ARG A 146 5.14 1.92 16.00
CA ARG A 146 5.43 3.07 16.90
C ARG A 146 4.45 3.24 18.06
N TYR A 147 3.38 2.44 18.12
CA TYR A 147 2.40 2.40 19.20
C TYR A 147 2.42 1.05 19.95
N TYR A 148 3.29 0.12 19.57
CA TYR A 148 3.38 -1.22 20.16
C TYR A 148 4.59 -1.32 21.08
N THR A 149 4.35 -1.76 22.33
CA THR A 149 5.40 -2.01 23.32
C THR A 149 5.60 -3.50 23.47
N HIS A 150 6.69 -4.02 22.89
CA HIS A 150 7.00 -5.46 22.90
C HIS A 150 7.18 -6.03 24.31
N ALA A 151 7.89 -5.31 25.18
CA ALA A 151 8.27 -5.78 26.52
C ALA A 151 7.09 -6.18 27.44
N ASN A 152 5.87 -5.72 27.13
CA ASN A 152 4.65 -6.13 27.83
C ASN A 152 3.50 -6.52 26.87
N ASN A 153 3.78 -6.69 25.58
CA ASN A 153 2.81 -7.02 24.53
C ASN A 153 1.58 -6.09 24.50
N THR A 154 1.77 -4.78 24.70
CA THR A 154 0.67 -3.79 24.71
C THR A 154 0.66 -2.88 23.49
N CYS A 155 -0.54 -2.43 23.11
CA CYS A 155 -0.74 -1.32 22.19
C CYS A 155 -1.10 -0.06 23.00
N ALA A 156 -0.59 1.10 22.62
CA ALA A 156 -0.89 2.36 23.31
C ALA A 156 -2.41 2.68 23.25
N PRO A 157 -2.98 3.28 24.32
CA PRO A 157 -4.42 3.55 24.40
C PRO A 157 -4.98 4.31 23.19
N GLY A 158 -6.11 3.84 22.65
CA GLY A 158 -6.76 4.44 21.49
C GLY A 158 -5.97 4.34 20.17
N ARG A 159 -4.90 3.52 20.11
CA ARG A 159 -4.16 3.22 18.89
C ARG A 159 -4.52 1.82 18.36
N GLN A 160 -4.16 1.56 17.12
CA GLN A 160 -4.22 0.23 16.51
C GLN A 160 -2.79 -0.29 16.36
N CYS A 161 -2.58 -1.56 16.69
CA CYS A 161 -1.32 -2.28 16.48
C CYS A 161 -1.50 -3.66 15.82
N GLY A 162 -2.74 -4.14 15.70
CA GLY A 162 -3.03 -5.52 15.29
C GLY A 162 -2.52 -5.89 13.89
N THR A 163 -2.46 -4.93 12.96
CA THR A 163 -1.90 -5.22 11.63
C THR A 163 -0.37 -5.25 11.64
N TYR A 164 0.28 -4.40 12.45
CA TYR A 164 1.72 -4.50 12.70
C TYR A 164 2.07 -5.86 13.32
N THR A 165 1.40 -6.26 14.40
CA THR A 165 1.72 -7.52 15.10
C THR A 165 1.52 -8.74 14.20
N GLN A 166 0.55 -8.70 13.27
CA GLN A 166 0.41 -9.74 12.23
C GLN A 166 1.53 -9.69 11.18
N VAL A 167 1.96 -8.51 10.70
CA VAL A 167 3.11 -8.39 9.76
C VAL A 167 4.36 -9.05 10.36
N VAL A 168 4.65 -8.76 11.62
CA VAL A 168 5.85 -9.28 12.32
C VAL A 168 5.61 -10.57 13.12
N TRP A 169 4.51 -11.28 12.90
CA TRP A 169 4.21 -12.52 13.63
C TRP A 169 5.20 -13.64 13.28
N ARG A 170 6.06 -14.02 14.21
CA ARG A 170 7.17 -14.98 14.08
C ARG A 170 6.73 -16.34 13.52
N ARG A 171 5.52 -16.78 13.86
CA ARG A 171 4.96 -18.08 13.44
C ARG A 171 4.29 -18.06 12.07
N SER A 172 3.90 -16.90 11.54
CA SER A 172 3.39 -16.80 10.17
C SER A 172 4.57 -16.95 9.21
N ALA A 173 4.47 -17.88 8.26
CA ALA A 173 5.54 -18.26 7.35
C ALA A 173 5.26 -17.87 5.89
N GLU A 174 3.99 -17.68 5.55
CA GLU A 174 3.53 -17.35 4.19
C GLU A 174 2.51 -16.21 4.23
N VAL A 175 2.51 -15.41 3.17
CA VAL A 175 1.54 -14.35 2.92
C VAL A 175 1.11 -14.36 1.46
N GLY A 176 -0.16 -14.07 1.20
CA GLY A 176 -0.66 -13.77 -0.13
C GLY A 176 -1.69 -12.65 -0.06
N CYS A 177 -1.60 -11.70 -0.99
CA CYS A 177 -2.36 -10.45 -0.93
C CYS A 177 -3.05 -10.13 -2.26
N ALA A 178 -4.13 -9.37 -2.18
CA ALA A 178 -4.83 -8.82 -3.34
C ALA A 178 -5.48 -7.47 -3.05
N GLN A 179 -5.82 -6.75 -4.13
CA GLN A 179 -6.54 -5.49 -4.10
C GLN A 179 -7.75 -5.52 -5.03
N ALA A 180 -8.84 -4.88 -4.60
CA ALA A 180 -9.98 -4.56 -5.44
C ALA A 180 -10.10 -3.04 -5.66
N ASN A 181 -10.39 -2.66 -6.91
CA ASN A 181 -10.58 -1.28 -7.31
C ASN A 181 -12.07 -0.90 -7.25
N CYS A 182 -12.41 -0.09 -6.27
CA CYS A 182 -13.78 0.29 -5.95
C CYS A 182 -14.22 1.50 -6.81
N ALA A 183 -15.54 1.71 -6.91
CA ALA A 183 -16.18 2.55 -7.93
C ALA A 183 -15.75 4.04 -7.93
N THR A 184 -15.34 4.56 -6.77
CA THR A 184 -15.07 6.00 -6.53
C THR A 184 -13.59 6.38 -6.56
N VAL A 185 -12.72 5.53 -7.11
CA VAL A 185 -11.24 5.50 -6.99
C VAL A 185 -10.66 4.91 -5.69
N ALA A 186 -11.49 4.58 -4.70
CA ALA A 186 -11.06 3.88 -3.49
C ALA A 186 -10.54 2.44 -3.76
N THR A 187 -9.65 1.93 -2.91
CA THR A 187 -9.05 0.59 -3.03
C THR A 187 -9.16 -0.17 -1.70
N LEU A 188 -9.69 -1.40 -1.77
CA LEU A 188 -9.69 -2.38 -0.68
C LEU A 188 -8.52 -3.35 -0.89
N THR A 189 -7.76 -3.60 0.17
CA THR A 189 -6.62 -4.53 0.23
C THR A 189 -6.88 -5.60 1.28
N LEU A 190 -6.56 -6.85 0.95
CA LEU A 190 -6.55 -7.98 1.87
C LEU A 190 -5.23 -8.74 1.74
N CYS A 191 -4.55 -8.99 2.85
CA CYS A 191 -3.43 -9.92 2.96
C CYS A 191 -3.80 -11.06 3.90
N LEU A 192 -3.64 -12.30 3.45
CA LEU A 192 -3.86 -13.52 4.22
C LEU A 192 -2.51 -14.11 4.66
N TYR A 193 -2.44 -14.59 5.90
CA TYR A 193 -1.22 -15.10 6.54
C TYR A 193 -1.41 -16.55 7.02
N ASN A 194 -0.43 -17.40 6.73
CA ASN A 194 -0.42 -18.81 7.12
C ASN A 194 0.88 -19.20 7.83
N PRO A 195 0.83 -19.87 9.00
CA PRO A 195 -0.28 -19.89 9.96
C PRO A 195 -0.75 -18.49 10.39
N HIS A 196 -1.95 -18.41 10.97
CA HIS A 196 -2.51 -17.13 11.44
C HIS A 196 -1.68 -16.51 12.59
N GLY A 197 -1.72 -15.18 12.67
CA GLY A 197 -1.14 -14.41 13.76
C GLY A 197 -2.16 -13.98 14.83
N ASN A 198 -1.72 -13.06 15.69
CA ASN A 198 -2.52 -12.41 16.72
C ASN A 198 -3.25 -13.38 17.67
N VAL A 199 -2.61 -14.51 18.00
CA VAL A 199 -3.14 -15.47 18.98
C VAL A 199 -3.18 -14.82 20.37
N GLN A 200 -4.32 -14.87 21.03
CA GLN A 200 -4.52 -14.24 22.35
C GLN A 200 -3.47 -14.73 23.36
N GLY A 201 -2.85 -13.79 24.07
CA GLY A 201 -1.82 -14.07 25.08
C GLY A 201 -0.42 -14.40 24.54
N GLN A 202 -0.20 -14.45 23.23
CA GLN A 202 1.12 -14.71 22.64
C GLN A 202 1.79 -13.42 22.15
N SER A 203 3.12 -13.33 22.31
CA SER A 203 3.93 -12.27 21.68
C SER A 203 4.05 -12.51 20.17
N PRO A 204 4.02 -11.45 19.33
CA PRO A 204 4.31 -11.57 17.90
C PRO A 204 5.75 -12.01 17.62
N TYR A 205 6.72 -11.67 18.47
CA TYR A 205 8.14 -12.02 18.27
C TYR A 205 8.89 -12.33 19.57
#